data_AF-A0A415GZL5-F1
#
_entry.id   AF-A0A415GZL5-F1
#
_cell.length_a   1.000
_cell.length_b   1.000
_cell.length_c   1.000
_cell.angle_alpha   90.00
_cell.angle_beta   90.00
_cell.angle_gamma   90.00
#
_symmetry.space_group_name_H-M   'P 1'
#
loop_
_entity.id
_entity.type
_entity.pdbx_description
1 polymer ?
#
loop_
_entity_poly.entity_id
_entity_poly.type
_entity_poly.pdbx_seq_one_letter_code
_entity_poly.pdbx_strand_id
1 'polypeptide(L)'
;TGSYLAGKTEDEKYVYTHIAASYAYAGEAGFTGCNYNDLVNAGVIAYINYLFGQEEPPKGELSLSSTKLNAVRDGNFQKTPNITLSGDHRNYVTLSVPENVTAHNLSKGTSVTNGKIQIYGGDTFYLSADLLLTGSYASGNLYGSVGKTWRTLVLTTGDSKQDIGVFESETAAPVSFSVQWLNMTRIELMKKDVNTQNPLSGAVYGIYTDKKCENLLMTMSATGTDGKAVSDYFDSALKTVYVKEVTAPTGYKLNTEVYKVDVAAGKTLTVTAT
;
A
#
# COMPACT_ATOMS: atom_id res chain seq x y z
N THR A 1 -8.66 -31.62 -9.18
CA THR A 1 -9.12 -32.73 -10.06
C THR A 1 -8.46 -34.06 -9.71
N GLY A 2 -7.14 -34.12 -9.53
CA GLY A 2 -6.42 -35.38 -9.22
C GLY A 2 -6.90 -36.12 -7.96
N SER A 3 -7.43 -35.40 -6.96
CA SER A 3 -8.02 -36.00 -5.75
C SER A 3 -9.38 -36.66 -5.98
N TYR A 4 -10.23 -36.10 -6.87
CA TYR A 4 -11.57 -36.65 -7.16
C TYR A 4 -11.47 -38.01 -7.85
N LEU A 5 -10.46 -38.18 -8.70
CA LEU A 5 -10.17 -39.43 -9.40
C LEU A 5 -9.04 -40.24 -8.72
N ALA A 6 -8.73 -40.01 -7.44
CA ALA A 6 -7.57 -40.62 -6.79
C ALA A 6 -7.60 -42.16 -6.80
N GLY A 7 -8.78 -42.77 -6.71
CA GLY A 7 -8.98 -44.23 -6.76
C GLY A 7 -9.09 -44.82 -8.17
N LYS A 8 -8.87 -44.04 -9.23
CA LYS A 8 -8.97 -44.44 -10.63
C LYS A 8 -7.60 -44.75 -11.23
N THR A 9 -7.56 -45.70 -12.17
CA THR A 9 -6.37 -45.97 -12.98
C THR A 9 -6.02 -44.78 -13.87
N GLU A 10 -4.82 -44.77 -14.46
CA GLU A 10 -4.44 -43.72 -15.42
C GLU A 10 -5.34 -43.71 -16.66
N ASP A 11 -5.69 -44.89 -17.18
CA ASP A 11 -6.61 -45.01 -18.31
C ASP A 11 -8.01 -44.48 -17.97
N GLU A 12 -8.53 -44.81 -16.79
CA GLU A 12 -9.81 -44.26 -16.34
C GLU A 12 -9.74 -42.74 -16.20
N LYS A 13 -8.65 -42.19 -15.65
CA LYS A 13 -8.44 -40.74 -15.54
C LYS A 13 -8.41 -40.06 -16.90
N TYR A 14 -7.75 -40.68 -17.87
CA TYR A 14 -7.70 -40.20 -19.25
C TYR A 14 -9.09 -40.17 -19.86
N VAL A 15 -9.84 -41.27 -19.80
CA VAL A 15 -11.20 -41.38 -20.36
C VAL A 15 -12.16 -40.36 -19.72
N TYR A 16 -12.15 -40.23 -18.39
CA TYR A 16 -13.03 -39.28 -17.69
C TYR A 16 -12.71 -37.83 -18.09
N THR A 17 -11.42 -37.49 -18.19
CA THR A 17 -10.98 -36.15 -18.61
C THR A 17 -11.34 -35.89 -20.07
N HIS A 18 -11.20 -36.89 -20.94
CA HIS A 18 -11.53 -36.77 -22.36
C HIS A 18 -13.03 -36.56 -22.61
N ILE A 19 -13.88 -37.33 -21.91
CA ILE A 19 -15.34 -37.17 -21.98
C ILE A 19 -15.76 -35.81 -21.41
N ALA A 20 -15.19 -35.39 -20.27
CA ALA A 20 -15.48 -34.09 -19.68
C ALA A 20 -15.06 -32.92 -20.59
N ALA A 21 -13.90 -33.01 -21.25
CA ALA A 21 -13.44 -32.02 -22.21
C ALA A 21 -14.35 -31.97 -23.45
N SER A 22 -14.78 -33.14 -23.96
CA SER A 22 -15.71 -33.24 -25.09
C SER A 22 -17.07 -32.62 -24.76
N TYR A 23 -17.58 -32.87 -23.55
CA TYR A 23 -18.80 -32.23 -23.06
C TYR A 23 -18.65 -30.71 -22.90
N ALA A 24 -17.52 -30.25 -22.34
CA ALA A 24 -17.26 -28.82 -22.21
C ALA A 24 -17.19 -28.09 -23.56
N TYR A 25 -16.76 -28.78 -24.61
CA TYR A 25 -16.69 -28.24 -25.97
C TYR A 25 -18.03 -28.31 -26.71
N ALA A 26 -18.70 -29.46 -26.70
CA ALA A 26 -19.83 -29.76 -27.59
C ALA A 26 -21.17 -30.02 -26.86
N GLY A 27 -21.22 -29.86 -25.54
CA GLY A 27 -22.40 -30.22 -24.73
C GLY A 27 -22.72 -31.71 -24.82
N GLU A 28 -24.01 -32.07 -24.81
CA GLU A 28 -24.44 -33.49 -24.87
C GLU A 28 -23.98 -34.21 -26.14
N ALA A 29 -23.72 -33.50 -27.24
CA ALA A 29 -23.15 -34.11 -28.45
C ALA A 29 -21.75 -34.70 -28.20
N GLY A 30 -21.03 -34.20 -27.19
CA GLY A 30 -19.75 -34.76 -26.72
C GLY A 30 -19.86 -36.16 -26.12
N PHE A 31 -21.08 -36.67 -25.88
CA PHE A 31 -21.33 -38.05 -25.43
C PHE A 31 -21.67 -39.01 -26.57
N THR A 32 -21.50 -38.62 -27.83
CA THR A 32 -21.79 -39.48 -28.97
C THR A 32 -21.06 -40.83 -28.83
N GLY A 33 -21.83 -41.93 -28.87
CA GLY A 33 -21.31 -43.29 -28.68
C GLY A 33 -21.32 -43.79 -27.22
N CYS A 34 -21.72 -42.97 -26.24
CA CYS A 34 -21.88 -43.36 -24.85
C CYS A 34 -23.35 -43.32 -24.42
N ASN A 35 -23.83 -44.34 -23.70
CA ASN A 35 -25.15 -44.29 -23.08
C ASN A 35 -25.12 -43.40 -21.83
N TYR A 36 -26.06 -42.46 -21.72
CA TYR A 36 -26.09 -41.51 -20.61
C TYR A 36 -26.22 -42.19 -19.23
N ASN A 37 -27.04 -43.23 -19.09
CA ASN A 37 -27.18 -43.95 -17.82
C ASN A 37 -25.88 -44.65 -17.42
N ASP A 38 -25.11 -45.14 -18.41
CA ASP A 38 -23.80 -45.73 -18.13
C ASP A 38 -22.80 -44.67 -17.67
N LEU A 39 -22.83 -43.46 -18.26
CA LEU A 39 -22.02 -42.32 -17.79
C LEU A 39 -22.38 -41.88 -16.38
N VAL A 40 -23.67 -41.89 -16.02
CA VAL A 40 -24.15 -41.60 -14.67
C VAL A 40 -23.68 -42.69 -13.70
N ASN A 41 -23.90 -43.96 -14.02
CA ASN A 41 -23.52 -45.10 -13.18
C ASN A 41 -22.01 -45.19 -12.99
N ALA A 42 -21.23 -44.83 -14.01
CA ALA A 42 -19.78 -44.74 -13.92
C ALA A 42 -19.30 -43.52 -13.11
N GLY A 43 -20.16 -42.53 -12.83
CA GLY A 43 -19.80 -41.31 -12.10
C GLY A 43 -19.14 -40.23 -12.97
N VAL A 44 -19.16 -40.37 -14.30
CA VAL A 44 -18.60 -39.37 -15.23
C VAL A 44 -19.40 -38.06 -15.15
N ILE A 45 -20.73 -38.14 -15.08
CA ILE A 45 -21.58 -36.95 -14.95
C ILE A 45 -21.32 -36.22 -13.62
N ALA A 46 -21.12 -36.96 -12.53
CA ALA A 46 -20.76 -36.38 -11.24
C ALA A 46 -19.40 -35.68 -11.29
N TYR A 47 -18.42 -36.25 -12.00
CA TYR A 47 -17.13 -35.63 -12.24
C TYR A 47 -17.24 -34.33 -13.07
N ILE A 48 -18.03 -34.33 -14.14
CA ILE A 48 -18.30 -33.13 -14.96
C ILE A 48 -18.93 -32.04 -14.08
N ASN A 49 -19.99 -32.36 -13.34
CA ASN A 49 -20.64 -31.39 -12.45
C ASN A 49 -19.67 -30.85 -11.39
N TYR A 50 -18.80 -31.70 -10.85
CA TYR A 50 -17.75 -31.27 -9.94
C TYR A 50 -16.78 -30.28 -10.59
N LEU A 51 -16.33 -30.52 -11.83
CA LEU A 51 -15.45 -29.62 -12.59
C LEU A 51 -16.09 -28.26 -12.84
N PHE A 52 -17.35 -28.24 -13.29
CA PHE A 52 -18.10 -27.00 -13.58
C PHE A 52 -18.47 -26.22 -12.32
N GLY A 53 -18.49 -26.87 -11.15
CA GLY A 53 -18.65 -26.23 -9.86
C GLY A 53 -17.35 -25.70 -9.24
N GLN A 54 -16.19 -25.93 -9.87
CA GLN A 54 -14.93 -25.34 -9.40
C GLN A 54 -14.86 -23.87 -9.78
N GLU A 55 -14.17 -23.09 -8.94
CA GLU A 55 -13.76 -21.74 -9.31
C GLU A 55 -12.86 -21.78 -10.57
N GLU A 56 -12.95 -20.77 -11.43
CA GLU A 56 -12.05 -20.62 -12.58
C GLU A 56 -10.58 -20.75 -12.13
N PRO A 57 -9.69 -21.27 -12.99
CA PRO A 57 -8.26 -21.24 -12.74
C PRO A 57 -7.80 -19.81 -12.40
N PRO A 58 -6.89 -19.64 -11.43
CA PRO A 58 -6.49 -18.32 -11.00
C PRO A 58 -5.81 -17.56 -12.12
N LYS A 59 -6.16 -16.27 -12.22
CA LYS A 59 -5.60 -15.33 -13.19
C LYS A 59 -4.38 -14.63 -12.58
N GLY A 60 -3.33 -14.53 -13.37
CA GLY A 60 -2.08 -13.88 -12.98
C GLY A 60 -2.12 -12.37 -13.10
N GLU A 61 -3.03 -11.81 -13.91
CA GLU A 61 -3.14 -10.36 -14.11
C GLU A 61 -3.54 -9.65 -12.81
N LEU A 62 -2.78 -8.59 -12.50
CA LEU A 62 -3.00 -7.73 -11.34
C LEU A 62 -3.02 -6.26 -11.80
N SER A 63 -3.77 -5.43 -11.09
CA SER A 63 -3.75 -3.97 -11.29
C SER A 63 -3.94 -3.24 -9.97
N LEU A 64 -3.40 -2.02 -9.89
CA LEU A 64 -3.57 -1.14 -8.73
C LEU A 64 -4.53 -0.02 -9.10
N SER A 65 -5.43 0.34 -8.18
CA SER A 65 -6.36 1.46 -8.38
C SER A 65 -5.67 2.82 -8.56
N SER A 66 -4.43 2.95 -8.07
CA SER A 66 -3.55 4.09 -8.33
C SER A 66 -2.08 3.68 -8.23
N THR A 67 -1.23 4.30 -9.04
CA THR A 67 0.21 4.01 -9.12
C THR A 67 1.09 5.21 -8.77
N LYS A 68 0.51 6.41 -8.62
CA LYS A 68 1.22 7.62 -8.20
C LYS A 68 0.45 8.24 -7.04
N LEU A 69 1.07 8.25 -5.87
CA LEU A 69 0.41 8.58 -4.63
C LEU A 69 1.08 9.80 -4.01
N ASN A 70 0.28 10.80 -3.63
CA ASN A 70 0.75 11.90 -2.82
C ASN A 70 0.24 11.70 -1.40
N ALA A 71 1.14 11.72 -0.43
CA ALA A 71 0.76 11.62 0.97
C ALA A 71 0.02 12.88 1.43
N VAL A 72 -0.90 12.69 2.36
CA VAL A 72 -1.66 13.76 3.00
C VAL A 72 -1.47 13.68 4.52
N ARG A 73 -1.54 14.83 5.19
CA ARG A 73 -1.43 14.91 6.64
C ARG A 73 -2.67 14.27 7.28
N ASP A 74 -2.43 13.43 8.28
CA ASP A 74 -3.44 12.78 9.10
C ASP A 74 -3.01 12.90 10.58
N GLY A 75 -3.47 13.97 11.23
CA GLY A 75 -3.02 14.34 12.58
C GLY A 75 -1.51 14.60 12.62
N ASN A 76 -0.79 13.80 13.40
CA ASN A 76 0.67 13.86 13.57
C ASN A 76 1.44 12.94 12.61
N PHE A 77 0.74 12.29 11.69
CA PHE A 77 1.32 11.42 10.67
C PHE A 77 0.97 11.93 9.28
N GLN A 78 1.54 11.29 8.28
CA GLN A 78 1.12 11.39 6.90
C GLN A 78 0.76 10.01 6.36
N LYS A 79 -0.21 9.95 5.44
CA LYS A 79 -0.62 8.70 4.81
C LYS A 79 -0.95 8.88 3.33
N THR A 80 -0.84 7.80 2.58
CA THR A 80 -1.33 7.75 1.19
C THR A 80 -2.86 7.62 1.16
N PRO A 81 -3.50 7.93 0.02
CA PRO A 81 -4.83 7.42 -0.27
C PRO A 81 -4.86 5.88 -0.21
N ASN A 82 -6.06 5.33 -0.08
CA ASN A 82 -6.28 3.89 -0.17
C ASN A 82 -6.01 3.40 -1.59
N ILE A 83 -5.34 2.25 -1.68
CA ILE A 83 -5.00 1.57 -2.94
C ILE A 83 -5.63 0.19 -2.87
N THR A 84 -6.31 -0.21 -3.94
CA THR A 84 -6.87 -1.56 -4.07
C THR A 84 -6.03 -2.33 -5.09
N LEU A 85 -5.60 -3.54 -4.72
CA LEU A 85 -5.01 -4.49 -5.66
C LEU A 85 -6.15 -5.30 -6.28
N SER A 86 -6.46 -5.08 -7.54
CA SER A 86 -7.46 -5.86 -8.27
C SER A 86 -6.81 -7.08 -8.92
N GLY A 87 -7.48 -8.22 -8.80
CA GLY A 87 -7.08 -9.51 -9.40
C GLY A 87 -7.69 -10.68 -8.65
N ASP A 88 -7.28 -11.90 -8.99
CA ASP A 88 -7.74 -13.12 -8.32
C ASP A 88 -7.40 -13.11 -6.83
N HIS A 89 -8.35 -13.51 -5.98
CA HIS A 89 -8.17 -13.48 -4.51
C HIS A 89 -7.11 -14.45 -4.00
N ARG A 90 -6.71 -15.44 -4.80
CA ARG A 90 -5.61 -16.39 -4.49
C ARG A 90 -4.26 -15.83 -4.91
N ASN A 91 -4.23 -14.83 -5.80
CA ASN A 91 -3.02 -14.15 -6.23
C ASN A 91 -2.68 -13.02 -5.26
N TYR A 92 -1.39 -12.85 -4.96
CA TYR A 92 -0.93 -11.79 -4.06
C TYR A 92 0.45 -11.30 -4.46
N VAL A 93 0.74 -10.04 -4.12
CA VAL A 93 2.09 -9.47 -4.18
C VAL A 93 2.72 -9.43 -2.79
N THR A 94 4.05 -9.49 -2.73
CA THR A 94 4.79 -9.23 -1.49
C THR A 94 5.38 -7.83 -1.51
N LEU A 95 4.80 -6.91 -0.74
CA LEU A 95 5.29 -5.55 -0.59
C LEU A 95 6.40 -5.49 0.46
N SER A 96 7.57 -4.98 0.07
CA SER A 96 8.66 -4.67 1.01
C SER A 96 8.54 -3.21 1.46
N VAL A 97 8.18 -3.02 2.72
CA VAL A 97 7.94 -1.74 3.36
C VAL A 97 9.26 -1.22 3.94
N PRO A 98 9.69 0.00 3.58
CA PRO A 98 10.98 0.54 4.04
C PRO A 98 10.93 0.95 5.52
N GLU A 99 12.10 1.31 6.06
CA GLU A 99 12.22 1.88 7.40
C GLU A 99 11.36 3.15 7.55
N ASN A 100 10.83 3.37 8.76
CA ASN A 100 9.98 4.52 9.12
C ASN A 100 8.65 4.62 8.35
N VAL A 101 8.28 3.60 7.57
CA VAL A 101 6.98 3.48 6.89
C VAL A 101 6.23 2.28 7.45
N THR A 102 4.92 2.43 7.59
CA THR A 102 4.00 1.34 7.95
C THR A 102 3.01 1.11 6.82
N ALA A 103 2.84 -0.14 6.41
CA ALA A 103 1.76 -0.54 5.51
C ALA A 103 0.59 -1.11 6.31
N HIS A 104 -0.63 -0.68 5.98
CA HIS A 104 -1.87 -1.12 6.61
C HIS A 104 -2.76 -1.77 5.57
N ASN A 105 -3.07 -3.06 5.73
CA ASN A 105 -4.06 -3.77 4.92
C ASN A 105 -5.41 -3.68 5.62
N LEU A 106 -6.30 -2.83 5.08
CA LEU A 106 -7.63 -2.59 5.64
C LEU A 106 -8.54 -3.81 5.52
N SER A 107 -8.43 -4.55 4.42
CA SER A 107 -9.27 -5.73 4.16
C SER A 107 -9.00 -6.85 5.17
N LYS A 108 -7.75 -6.99 5.62
CA LYS A 108 -7.33 -8.05 6.57
C LYS A 108 -7.10 -7.57 7.99
N GLY A 109 -7.14 -6.25 8.23
CA GLY A 109 -6.84 -5.66 9.53
C GLY A 109 -5.41 -5.90 10.01
N THR A 110 -4.45 -6.05 9.07
CA THR A 110 -3.04 -6.33 9.37
C THR A 110 -2.16 -5.14 9.01
N SER A 111 -1.01 -5.02 9.68
CA SER A 111 -0.04 -3.97 9.38
C SER A 111 1.39 -4.44 9.61
N VAL A 112 2.34 -3.85 8.89
CA VAL A 112 3.77 -4.05 9.13
C VAL A 112 4.54 -2.73 9.00
N THR A 113 5.47 -2.51 9.91
CA THR A 113 6.46 -1.42 9.85
C THR A 113 7.81 -2.03 9.53
N ASN A 114 8.53 -1.48 8.54
CA ASN A 114 9.86 -1.96 8.14
C ASN A 114 9.95 -3.49 7.95
N GLY A 115 9.26 -4.03 6.94
CA GLY A 115 9.12 -5.47 6.78
C GLY A 115 8.43 -5.86 5.49
N LYS A 116 7.89 -7.08 5.44
CA LYS A 116 7.17 -7.58 4.27
C LYS A 116 5.72 -7.87 4.62
N ILE A 117 4.80 -7.51 3.72
CA ILE A 117 3.37 -7.82 3.83
C ILE A 117 2.85 -8.36 2.50
N GLN A 118 1.95 -9.33 2.57
CA GLN A 118 1.25 -9.84 1.40
C GLN A 118 -0.05 -9.06 1.19
N ILE A 119 -0.26 -8.57 -0.03
CA ILE A 119 -1.49 -7.90 -0.46
C ILE A 119 -2.13 -8.79 -1.52
N TYR A 120 -3.32 -9.29 -1.24
CA TYR A 120 -4.05 -10.24 -2.10
C TYR A 120 -4.96 -9.50 -3.09
N GLY A 121 -5.33 -10.15 -4.19
CA GLY A 121 -6.36 -9.63 -5.09
C GLY A 121 -7.66 -9.36 -4.34
N GLY A 122 -8.17 -8.14 -4.46
CA GLY A 122 -9.31 -7.60 -3.70
C GLY A 122 -8.93 -6.83 -2.44
N ASP A 123 -7.68 -6.92 -1.96
CA ASP A 123 -7.27 -6.19 -0.76
C ASP A 123 -7.15 -4.68 -1.01
N THR A 124 -7.52 -3.90 0.00
CA THR A 124 -7.30 -2.45 0.04
C THR A 124 -6.30 -2.11 1.14
N PHE A 125 -5.30 -1.27 0.84
CA PHE A 125 -4.22 -0.91 1.74
C PHE A 125 -3.82 0.56 1.61
N TYR A 126 -3.08 1.08 2.59
CA TYR A 126 -2.42 2.39 2.51
C TYR A 126 -1.08 2.36 3.25
N LEU A 127 -0.21 3.34 2.96
CA LEU A 127 1.05 3.54 3.69
C LEU A 127 0.97 4.77 4.59
N SER A 128 1.60 4.73 5.76
CA SER A 128 1.75 5.87 6.67
C SER A 128 3.18 6.05 7.16
N ALA A 129 3.54 7.28 7.52
CA ALA A 129 4.85 7.63 8.06
C ALA A 129 4.76 8.84 9.00
N ASP A 130 5.84 9.12 9.75
CA ASP A 130 6.01 10.38 10.49
C ASP A 130 6.05 11.57 9.53
N LEU A 131 5.57 12.75 9.97
CA LEU A 131 5.57 13.97 9.16
C LEU A 131 6.97 14.46 8.76
N LEU A 132 8.02 14.04 9.46
CA LEU A 132 9.42 14.33 9.11
C LEU A 132 10.00 13.36 8.06
N LEU A 133 9.31 12.27 7.70
CA LEU A 133 9.73 11.50 6.54
C LEU A 133 9.46 12.33 5.27
N THR A 134 10.47 12.47 4.42
CA THR A 134 10.39 13.28 3.19
C THR A 134 10.87 12.48 1.98
N GLY A 135 10.73 13.07 0.80
CA GLY A 135 11.20 12.47 -0.44
C GLY A 135 10.17 11.52 -1.05
N SER A 136 10.67 10.53 -1.79
CA SER A 136 9.82 9.58 -2.51
C SER A 136 10.16 8.14 -2.18
N TYR A 137 9.18 7.27 -2.32
CA TYR A 137 9.32 5.82 -2.22
C TYR A 137 8.78 5.18 -3.50
N ALA A 138 9.46 4.18 -4.03
CA ALA A 138 8.99 3.35 -5.12
C ALA A 138 8.95 1.89 -4.66
N SER A 139 7.84 1.21 -4.92
CA SER A 139 7.68 -0.20 -4.55
C SER A 139 8.63 -1.15 -5.29
N GLY A 140 9.15 -0.70 -6.44
CA GLY A 140 9.71 -1.58 -7.45
C GLY A 140 8.64 -2.47 -8.11
N ASN A 141 9.09 -3.44 -8.90
CA ASN A 141 8.22 -4.40 -9.56
C ASN A 141 7.70 -5.42 -8.55
N LEU A 142 6.38 -5.45 -8.38
CA LEU A 142 5.66 -6.40 -7.54
C LEU A 142 5.06 -7.48 -8.43
N TYR A 143 5.63 -8.68 -8.36
CA TYR A 143 5.13 -9.85 -9.09
C TYR A 143 4.09 -10.58 -8.24
N GLY A 144 3.00 -11.01 -8.89
CA GLY A 144 2.00 -11.87 -8.29
C GLY A 144 2.55 -13.27 -8.01
N SER A 145 2.01 -13.93 -6.96
CA SER A 145 2.27 -15.34 -6.66
C SER A 145 1.78 -16.27 -7.77
N VAL A 146 0.75 -15.85 -8.52
CA VAL A 146 0.31 -16.48 -9.77
C VAL A 146 0.91 -15.69 -10.93
N GLY A 147 2.03 -16.19 -11.46
CA GLY A 147 2.80 -15.48 -12.51
C GLY A 147 2.33 -15.74 -13.94
N LYS A 148 1.31 -16.60 -14.13
CA LYS A 148 0.82 -16.99 -15.45
C LYS A 148 -0.70 -17.11 -15.46
N THR A 149 -1.31 -16.70 -16.56
CA THR A 149 -2.71 -16.97 -16.85
C THR A 149 -2.79 -18.04 -17.91
N TRP A 150 -3.44 -19.14 -17.59
CA TRP A 150 -3.70 -20.21 -18.53
C TRP A 150 -4.96 -19.92 -19.32
N ARG A 151 -4.90 -20.15 -20.62
CA ARG A 151 -6.03 -20.06 -21.54
C ARG A 151 -6.13 -21.35 -22.33
N THR A 152 -7.35 -21.81 -22.54
CA THR A 152 -7.62 -22.92 -23.44
C THR A 152 -7.90 -22.36 -24.83
N LEU A 153 -7.17 -22.83 -25.83
CA LEU A 153 -7.43 -22.56 -27.24
C LEU A 153 -8.09 -23.78 -27.87
N VAL A 154 -9.07 -23.53 -28.73
CA VAL A 154 -9.60 -24.54 -29.65
C VAL A 154 -8.98 -24.29 -31.01
N LEU A 155 -8.23 -25.27 -31.51
CA LEU A 155 -7.65 -25.25 -32.84
C LEU A 155 -8.57 -26.03 -33.79
N THR A 156 -9.25 -25.31 -34.67
CA THR A 156 -10.13 -25.91 -35.66
C THR A 156 -9.32 -26.57 -36.77
N THR A 157 -9.56 -27.85 -37.03
CA THR A 157 -8.79 -28.61 -38.05
C THR A 157 -9.55 -28.82 -39.36
N GLY A 158 -10.72 -28.17 -39.49
CA GLY A 158 -11.63 -28.25 -40.64
C GLY A 158 -12.66 -29.37 -40.49
N ASP A 159 -13.60 -29.47 -41.43
CA ASP A 159 -14.84 -30.26 -41.29
C ASP A 159 -14.67 -31.79 -41.24
N SER A 160 -13.47 -32.30 -41.47
CA SER A 160 -13.18 -33.74 -41.60
C SER A 160 -12.31 -34.31 -40.47
N LYS A 161 -11.89 -33.47 -39.53
CA LYS A 161 -10.98 -33.83 -38.44
C LYS A 161 -11.47 -33.23 -37.14
N GLN A 162 -11.10 -33.85 -36.01
CA GLN A 162 -11.47 -33.34 -34.70
C GLN A 162 -10.72 -32.05 -34.39
N ASP A 163 -11.40 -31.12 -33.72
CA ASP A 163 -10.73 -29.95 -33.16
C ASP A 163 -9.82 -30.35 -32.00
N ILE A 164 -8.76 -29.58 -31.79
CA ILE A 164 -7.76 -29.86 -30.76
C ILE A 164 -7.82 -28.76 -29.71
N GLY A 165 -8.02 -29.15 -28.45
CA GLY A 165 -7.85 -28.27 -27.30
C GLY A 165 -6.38 -28.18 -26.89
N VAL A 166 -5.85 -26.97 -26.77
CA VAL A 166 -4.48 -26.71 -26.29
C VAL A 166 -4.51 -25.74 -25.12
N PHE A 167 -3.63 -25.93 -24.14
CA PHE A 167 -3.43 -24.97 -23.06
C PHE A 167 -2.22 -24.10 -23.36
N GLU A 168 -2.47 -22.80 -23.46
CA GLU A 168 -1.43 -21.79 -23.59
C GLU A 168 -1.36 -20.94 -22.32
N SER A 169 -0.17 -20.45 -21.99
CA SER A 169 0.02 -19.58 -20.82
C SER A 169 0.60 -18.24 -21.23
N GLU A 170 0.06 -17.17 -20.69
CA GLU A 170 0.62 -15.82 -20.79
C GLU A 170 1.27 -15.44 -19.46
N THR A 171 2.48 -14.89 -19.50
CA THR A 171 3.17 -14.41 -18.29
C THR A 171 2.55 -13.08 -17.86
N ALA A 172 2.12 -13.00 -16.60
CA ALA A 172 1.54 -11.77 -16.06
C ALA A 172 2.62 -10.70 -15.82
N ALA A 173 2.31 -9.47 -16.22
CA ALA A 173 3.17 -8.32 -15.95
C ALA A 173 3.13 -7.93 -14.45
N PRO A 174 4.24 -7.43 -13.87
CA PRO A 174 4.23 -6.91 -12.52
C PRO A 174 3.45 -5.59 -12.41
N VAL A 175 3.02 -5.27 -11.19
CA VAL A 175 2.50 -3.94 -10.84
C VAL A 175 3.54 -3.15 -10.05
N SER A 176 3.45 -1.82 -10.05
CA SER A 176 4.28 -0.97 -9.20
C SER A 176 3.57 0.33 -8.88
N PHE A 177 4.00 0.98 -7.80
CA PHE A 177 3.54 2.33 -7.44
C PHE A 177 4.67 3.15 -6.83
N SER A 178 4.46 4.46 -6.79
CA SER A 178 5.33 5.39 -6.07
C SER A 178 4.52 6.30 -5.14
N VAL A 179 5.19 6.74 -4.07
CA VAL A 179 4.69 7.68 -3.08
C VAL A 179 5.58 8.90 -3.04
N GLN A 180 4.98 10.08 -3.02
CA GLN A 180 5.62 11.33 -2.67
C GLN A 180 5.15 11.75 -1.27
N TRP A 181 6.10 11.84 -0.34
CA TRP A 181 5.85 12.29 1.03
C TRP A 181 5.80 13.82 1.10
N LEU A 182 5.13 14.34 2.12
CA LEU A 182 5.09 15.76 2.43
C LEU A 182 6.46 16.25 2.87
N ASN A 183 6.78 17.51 2.55
CA ASN A 183 8.02 18.15 2.98
C ASN A 183 7.76 19.04 4.20
N MET A 184 7.46 18.42 5.33
CA MET A 184 7.18 19.14 6.58
C MET A 184 8.45 19.33 7.43
N THR A 185 8.37 20.29 8.34
CA THR A 185 9.40 20.57 9.35
C THR A 185 8.70 21.08 10.61
N ARG A 186 9.46 21.24 11.70
CA ARG A 186 8.98 21.92 12.92
C ARG A 186 10.15 22.53 13.68
N ILE A 187 9.85 23.38 14.66
CA ILE A 187 10.86 24.03 15.51
C ILE A 187 10.74 23.52 16.95
N GLU A 188 11.86 23.12 17.53
CA GLU A 188 12.06 23.01 18.98
C GLU A 188 12.79 24.26 19.48
N LEU A 189 12.15 24.98 20.40
CA LEU A 189 12.70 26.15 21.06
C LEU A 189 13.17 25.78 22.46
N MET A 190 14.34 26.27 22.86
CA MET A 190 14.86 26.25 24.21
C MET A 190 14.98 27.67 24.75
N LYS A 191 14.23 28.01 25.79
CA LYS A 191 14.34 29.28 26.51
C LYS A 191 15.20 29.12 27.76
N LYS A 192 16.20 29.98 27.89
CA LYS A 192 17.09 30.05 29.06
C LYS A 192 17.12 31.44 29.66
N ASP A 193 17.60 31.53 30.89
CA ASP A 193 18.04 32.75 31.53
C ASP A 193 19.43 33.13 31.00
N VAL A 194 19.60 34.39 30.59
CA VAL A 194 20.86 34.88 30.01
C VAL A 194 22.08 34.72 30.94
N ASN A 195 21.90 34.84 32.25
CA ASN A 195 23.01 34.84 33.21
C ASN A 195 23.32 33.43 33.74
N THR A 196 22.29 32.75 34.24
CA THR A 196 22.39 31.45 34.90
C THR A 196 22.31 30.27 33.93
N GLN A 197 21.86 30.50 32.69
CA GLN A 197 21.61 29.47 31.68
C GLN A 197 20.55 28.43 32.09
N ASN A 198 19.82 28.69 33.18
CA ASN A 198 18.73 27.85 33.64
C ASN A 198 17.56 27.88 32.65
N PRO A 199 16.87 26.76 32.44
CA PRO A 199 15.67 26.72 31.61
C PRO A 199 14.55 27.58 32.21
N LEU A 200 13.78 28.26 31.35
CA LEU A 200 12.67 29.12 31.77
C LEU A 200 11.34 28.64 31.22
N SER A 201 10.37 28.48 32.12
CA SER A 201 8.99 28.13 31.79
C SER A 201 8.10 29.35 31.60
N GLY A 202 7.05 29.21 30.79
CA GLY A 202 6.02 30.24 30.60
C GLY A 202 6.30 31.21 29.45
N ALA A 203 7.40 31.07 28.72
CA ALA A 203 7.64 31.90 27.54
C ALA A 203 6.79 31.42 26.35
N VAL A 204 6.18 32.34 25.61
CA VAL A 204 5.39 32.03 24.40
C VAL A 204 6.04 32.70 23.20
N TYR A 205 6.20 31.95 22.11
CA TYR A 205 6.84 32.42 20.88
C TYR A 205 5.91 32.31 19.68
N GLY A 206 5.99 33.29 18.79
CA GLY A 206 5.37 33.28 17.47
C GLY A 206 6.39 32.91 16.39
N ILE A 207 5.96 32.14 15.40
CA ILE A 207 6.70 31.85 14.18
C ILE A 207 6.06 32.69 13.07
N TYR A 208 6.86 33.42 12.32
CA TYR A 208 6.43 34.39 11.31
C TYR A 208 7.09 34.10 9.96
N THR A 209 6.39 34.40 8.87
CA THR A 209 6.91 34.20 7.50
C THR A 209 7.72 35.38 6.97
N ASP A 210 7.78 36.49 7.71
CA ASP A 210 8.53 37.70 7.34
C ASP A 210 9.37 38.25 8.49
N LYS A 211 10.42 39.00 8.13
CA LYS A 211 11.40 39.54 9.08
C LYS A 211 10.82 40.59 10.04
N LYS A 212 9.74 41.28 9.65
CA LYS A 212 9.11 42.30 10.50
C LYS A 212 8.21 41.66 11.57
N CYS A 213 7.93 40.35 11.45
CA CYS A 213 7.02 39.60 12.29
C CYS A 213 5.58 40.15 12.22
N GLU A 214 5.11 40.47 11.02
CA GLU A 214 3.75 40.96 10.76
C GLU A 214 2.81 39.82 10.32
N ASN A 215 3.33 38.78 9.66
CA ASN A 215 2.59 37.61 9.19
C ASN A 215 2.86 36.41 10.10
N LEU A 216 1.99 36.21 11.09
CA LEU A 216 2.04 35.08 12.00
C LEU A 216 1.67 33.78 11.28
N LEU A 217 2.60 32.82 11.27
CA LEU A 217 2.34 31.45 10.80
C LEU A 217 1.64 30.63 11.89
N MET A 218 2.19 30.64 13.11
CA MET A 218 1.63 29.94 14.27
C MET A 218 2.24 30.44 15.57
N THR A 219 1.56 30.16 16.68
CA THR A 219 2.06 30.39 18.04
C THR A 219 2.41 29.05 18.69
N MET A 220 3.58 28.98 19.31
CA MET A 220 4.04 27.81 20.05
C MET A 220 3.32 27.72 21.41
N SER A 221 3.27 26.52 21.99
CA SER A 221 2.90 26.37 23.39
C SER A 221 3.87 27.12 24.30
N ALA A 222 3.44 27.48 25.51
CA ALA A 222 4.34 28.03 26.51
C ALA A 222 5.48 27.04 26.82
N THR A 223 6.67 27.56 27.09
CA THR A 223 7.81 26.71 27.46
C THR A 223 7.55 25.95 28.76
N GLY A 224 7.92 24.67 28.77
CA GLY A 224 7.83 23.80 29.95
C GLY A 224 8.85 24.15 31.03
N THR A 225 8.82 23.42 32.14
CA THR A 225 9.80 23.55 33.24
C THR A 225 11.23 23.17 32.82
N ASP A 226 11.36 22.41 31.73
CA ASP A 226 12.61 22.11 31.03
C ASP A 226 13.05 23.20 30.05
N GLY A 227 12.29 24.30 29.96
CA GLY A 227 12.56 25.43 29.08
C GLY A 227 12.19 25.19 27.62
N LYS A 228 11.55 24.07 27.28
CA LYS A 228 11.28 23.69 25.90
C LYS A 228 9.87 24.02 25.45
N ALA A 229 9.75 24.38 24.18
CA ALA A 229 8.48 24.40 23.46
C ALA A 229 8.69 23.82 22.05
N VAL A 230 7.72 23.08 21.54
CA VAL A 230 7.77 22.50 20.19
C VAL A 230 6.60 23.02 19.38
N SER A 231 6.87 23.49 18.17
CA SER A 231 5.84 23.99 17.27
C SER A 231 5.04 22.83 16.67
N ASP A 232 3.85 23.13 16.15
CA ASP A 232 3.26 22.22 15.16
C ASP A 232 4.10 22.18 13.89
N TYR A 233 3.83 21.20 13.03
CA TYR A 233 4.47 21.03 11.74
C TYR A 233 4.03 22.10 10.74
N PHE A 234 4.95 22.55 9.90
CA PHE A 234 4.68 23.46 8.79
C PHE A 234 5.46 23.09 7.53
N ASP A 235 5.02 23.64 6.39
CA ASP A 235 5.61 23.36 5.08
C ASP A 235 7.02 23.98 4.96
N SER A 236 7.98 23.16 4.57
CA SER A 236 9.36 23.60 4.33
C SER A 236 9.55 24.44 3.07
N ALA A 237 8.52 24.60 2.24
CA ALA A 237 8.50 25.51 1.10
C ALA A 237 8.74 26.98 1.50
N LEU A 238 8.50 27.35 2.76
CA LEU A 238 8.75 28.69 3.29
C LEU A 238 10.23 29.12 3.24
N LYS A 239 11.18 28.16 3.23
CA LYS A 239 12.66 28.34 3.21
C LYS A 239 13.27 29.10 4.38
N THR A 240 12.59 30.10 4.91
CA THR A 240 13.01 30.89 6.07
C THR A 240 11.78 31.26 6.88
N VAL A 241 11.89 31.16 8.19
CA VAL A 241 10.92 31.70 9.14
C VAL A 241 11.63 32.53 10.20
N TYR A 242 10.86 33.32 10.94
CA TYR A 242 11.35 34.22 11.98
C TYR A 242 10.63 33.90 13.28
N VAL A 243 11.39 33.69 14.35
CA VAL A 243 10.85 33.31 15.67
C VAL A 243 11.03 34.49 16.61
N LYS A 244 9.96 34.91 17.28
CA LYS A 244 9.97 36.08 18.18
C LYS A 244 9.17 35.80 19.44
N GLU A 245 9.66 36.26 20.58
CA GLU A 245 8.95 36.15 21.86
C GLU A 245 7.70 37.05 21.86
N VAL A 246 6.58 36.48 22.28
CA VAL A 246 5.27 37.15 22.38
C VAL A 246 4.91 37.38 23.84
N THR A 247 5.23 36.43 24.72
CA THR A 247 5.01 36.53 26.17
C THR A 247 6.27 36.09 26.90
N ALA A 248 6.78 36.94 27.78
CA ALA A 248 7.93 36.63 28.61
C ALA A 248 7.55 35.73 29.78
N PRO A 249 8.49 34.91 30.31
CA PRO A 249 8.34 34.26 31.60
C PRO A 249 7.99 35.25 32.72
N THR A 250 7.32 34.76 33.77
CA THR A 250 7.00 35.60 34.93
C THR A 250 8.29 36.09 35.60
N GLY A 251 8.39 37.41 35.82
CA GLY A 251 9.59 38.05 36.40
C GLY A 251 10.68 38.38 35.39
N TYR A 252 10.49 38.08 34.10
CA TYR A 252 11.44 38.39 33.03
C TYR A 252 10.94 39.52 32.14
N LYS A 253 11.89 40.26 31.54
CA LYS A 253 11.60 41.25 30.51
C LYS A 253 11.42 40.55 29.16
N LEU A 254 10.46 41.02 28.36
CA LEU A 254 10.26 40.54 27.00
C LEU A 254 11.52 40.72 26.15
N ASN A 255 11.97 39.62 25.54
CA ASN A 255 13.04 39.63 24.55
C ASN A 255 12.48 40.12 23.20
N THR A 256 13.12 41.14 22.64
CA THR A 256 12.72 41.75 21.35
C THR A 256 13.54 41.23 20.15
N GLU A 257 14.50 40.35 20.41
CA GLU A 257 15.30 39.69 19.38
C GLU A 257 14.42 38.84 18.46
N VAL A 258 14.77 38.83 17.18
CA VAL A 258 14.11 38.03 16.15
C VAL A 258 15.10 37.00 15.63
N TYR A 259 14.79 35.73 15.83
CA TYR A 259 15.63 34.62 15.39
C TYR A 259 15.25 34.21 13.97
N LYS A 260 16.18 34.41 13.02
CA LYS A 260 16.03 33.88 11.66
C LYS A 260 16.34 32.38 11.67
N VAL A 261 15.44 31.57 11.13
CA VAL A 261 15.61 30.12 11.02
C VAL A 261 15.54 29.71 9.56
N ASP A 262 16.62 29.10 9.06
CA ASP A 262 16.64 28.50 7.73
C ASP A 262 15.94 27.14 7.77
N VAL A 263 14.91 26.99 6.95
CA VAL A 263 13.99 25.86 7.00
C VAL A 263 14.48 24.71 6.15
N ALA A 264 14.59 23.53 6.76
CA ALA A 264 14.90 22.28 6.08
C ALA A 264 13.78 21.25 6.31
N ALA A 265 13.37 20.59 5.23
CA ALA A 265 12.39 19.50 5.27
C ALA A 265 12.92 18.32 6.08
N GLY A 266 12.01 17.62 6.76
CA GLY A 266 12.30 16.38 7.48
C GLY A 266 13.16 16.54 8.72
N LYS A 267 13.25 17.75 9.27
CA LYS A 267 14.03 18.05 10.47
C LYS A 267 13.18 18.73 11.52
N THR A 268 13.54 18.49 12.79
CA THR A 268 13.19 19.39 13.88
C THR A 268 14.34 20.40 14.00
N LEU A 269 14.05 21.66 13.71
CA LEU A 269 15.01 22.76 13.76
C LEU A 269 15.09 23.29 15.18
N THR A 270 16.28 23.60 15.67
CA THR A 270 16.47 24.07 17.04
C THR A 270 16.71 25.57 17.09
N VAL A 271 16.06 26.24 18.05
CA VAL A 271 16.30 27.66 18.36
C VAL A 271 16.57 27.78 19.85
N THR A 272 17.61 28.52 20.23
CA THR A 272 17.87 28.85 21.63
C THR A 272 17.72 30.34 21.83
N ALA A 273 16.87 30.73 22.78
CA ALA A 273 16.63 32.10 23.17
C ALA A 273 17.02 32.30 24.65
N THR A 274 17.69 33.41 24.95
CA THR A 274 18.08 33.81 26.31
C THR A 274 17.28 34.99 26.83
#